data_AF-A0A971T1T4-F1
#
_entry.id   AF-A0A971T1T4-F1
#
_cell.length_a   1.000
_cell.length_b   1.000
_cell.length_c   1.000
_cell.angle_alpha   90.00
_cell.angle_beta   90.00
_cell.angle_gamma   90.00
#
_symmetry.space_group_name_H-M   'P 1'
#
loop_
_entity.id
_entity.type
_entity.pdbx_description
1 polymer ?
#
loop_
_entity_poly.entity_id
_entity_poly.type
_entity_poly.pdbx_seq_one_letter_code
_entity_poly.pdbx_strand_id
1 'polypeptide(L)'
;MKRVLILTVLIAGMLSSVVFGETVVVDDHFDDGAIGSNTTGVGEGFNVVAGLVNSTVTEADSKVTLNGPTHGGSRCSITSKDGAVLGGVLSRFEFLGVRFAVGNTGTGATARNCIGVKQGNDAWDFDDGLPTGFWVQFENTSLTTADGSGGWNGTSVLFYEANDNTKTVLATWTFNTLNWNTGTQNLTPILDIILDLGPDGYELTIEGDTVTLLSGSLSGSFPEGFTNEVTEGCATAYIQSENPGINISIDRIIITEGVTSGPYDPTPEDGEPTAGEVFDLNTADVTLGWKGGKDPQDVYPIDPAIHGYYIYLLKLTDFLNIDLCGDQ
;
A
#
# COMPACT_ATOMS: atom_id res chain seq x y z
N MET A 1 68.69 23.99 -20.16
CA MET A 1 67.72 23.38 -19.22
C MET A 1 66.32 23.77 -19.69
N LYS A 2 65.52 22.83 -20.17
CA LYS A 2 64.12 23.08 -20.57
C LYS A 2 63.24 23.02 -19.32
N ARG A 3 62.49 24.08 -19.05
CA ARG A 3 61.47 24.09 -17.99
C ARG A 3 60.17 23.59 -18.61
N VAL A 4 59.66 22.47 -18.10
CA VAL A 4 58.36 21.91 -18.46
C VAL A 4 57.34 22.46 -17.47
N LEU A 5 56.32 23.15 -17.98
CA LEU A 5 55.17 23.60 -17.22
C LEU A 5 54.13 22.46 -17.27
N ILE A 6 53.81 21.87 -16.13
CA ILE A 6 52.72 20.89 -16.02
C ILE A 6 51.47 21.67 -15.60
N LEU A 7 50.51 21.77 -16.51
CA LEU A 7 49.21 22.36 -16.25
C LEU A 7 48.27 21.24 -15.79
N THR A 8 48.00 21.18 -14.49
CA THR A 8 46.98 20.29 -13.93
C THR A 8 45.62 20.99 -14.03
N VAL A 9 44.80 20.58 -15.00
CA VAL A 9 43.40 21.01 -15.10
C VAL A 9 42.60 20.17 -14.11
N LEU A 10 42.20 20.78 -13.00
CA LEU A 10 41.26 20.19 -12.05
C LEU A 10 39.85 20.33 -12.64
N ILE A 11 39.35 19.29 -13.31
CA ILE A 11 37.94 19.21 -13.66
C ILE A 11 37.19 18.85 -12.38
N ALA A 12 36.70 19.87 -11.66
CA ALA A 12 35.69 19.67 -10.63
C ALA A 12 34.38 19.30 -11.33
N GLY A 13 34.24 18.02 -11.66
CA GLY A 13 32.96 17.46 -12.07
C GLY A 13 32.00 17.62 -10.88
N MET A 14 31.00 18.48 -11.03
CA MET A 14 29.80 18.39 -10.21
C MET A 14 29.15 17.05 -10.54
N LEU A 15 29.50 16.02 -9.78
CA LEU A 15 28.67 14.83 -9.65
C LEU A 15 27.44 15.29 -8.88
N SER A 16 26.41 15.75 -9.60
CA SER A 16 25.06 15.77 -9.03
C SER A 16 24.61 14.32 -8.91
N SER A 17 24.95 13.67 -7.80
CA SER A 17 24.27 12.46 -7.40
C SER A 17 22.88 12.86 -6.91
N VAL A 18 21.93 13.01 -7.82
CA VAL A 18 20.53 12.92 -7.42
C VAL A 18 20.22 11.44 -7.38
N VAL A 19 20.58 10.81 -6.27
CA VAL A 19 19.97 9.55 -5.87
C VAL A 19 18.65 9.96 -5.23
N PHE A 20 17.57 9.99 -6.00
CA PHE A 20 16.26 9.85 -5.39
C PHE A 20 16.19 8.39 -4.94
N GLY A 21 16.58 8.16 -3.68
CA GLY A 21 16.23 6.91 -3.02
C GLY A 21 14.73 6.88 -2.81
N GLU A 22 14.17 5.69 -2.79
CA GLU A 22 12.78 5.46 -2.39
C GLU A 22 12.60 6.03 -0.98
N THR A 23 11.59 6.87 -0.80
CA THR A 23 11.28 7.50 0.49
C THR A 23 9.99 6.91 1.02
N VAL A 24 10.09 6.15 2.11
CA VAL A 24 8.91 5.72 2.86
C VAL A 24 8.37 6.91 3.62
N VAL A 25 7.16 7.33 3.28
CA VAL A 25 6.46 8.47 3.86
C VAL A 25 5.58 8.03 5.01
N VAL A 26 4.86 6.91 4.82
CA VAL A 26 4.01 6.30 5.85
C VAL A 26 4.29 4.80 5.86
N ASP A 27 4.38 4.25 7.06
CA ASP A 27 4.40 2.82 7.31
C ASP A 27 3.75 2.55 8.67
N ASP A 28 2.44 2.31 8.66
CA ASP A 28 1.64 2.14 9.87
C ASP A 28 1.06 0.71 9.93
N HIS A 29 1.43 -0.01 10.98
CA HIS A 29 1.01 -1.39 11.26
C HIS A 29 -0.21 -1.46 12.20
N PHE A 30 -0.71 -0.31 12.65
CA PHE A 30 -1.85 -0.20 13.56
C PHE A 30 -1.67 -1.06 14.83
N ASP A 31 -0.47 -1.04 15.41
CA ASP A 31 -0.06 -1.85 16.56
C ASP A 31 0.21 -1.04 17.84
N ASP A 32 -0.08 0.26 17.83
CA ASP A 32 0.11 1.14 18.99
C ASP A 32 -1.20 1.49 19.73
N GLY A 33 -2.33 1.07 19.18
CA GLY A 33 -3.66 1.24 19.75
C GLY A 33 -4.23 2.65 19.56
N ALA A 34 -3.61 3.46 18.71
CA ALA A 34 -3.98 4.85 18.50
C ALA A 34 -3.81 5.30 17.05
N ILE A 35 -4.90 5.19 16.27
CA ILE A 35 -5.00 5.58 14.85
C ILE A 35 -4.40 6.97 14.54
N GLY A 36 -4.50 7.90 15.49
CA GLY A 36 -3.99 9.27 15.34
C GLY A 36 -2.49 9.42 15.54
N SER A 37 -1.74 8.35 15.77
CA SER A 37 -0.29 8.31 15.91
C SER A 37 0.26 7.07 15.21
N ASN A 38 1.57 7.06 14.98
CA ASN A 38 2.27 5.88 14.51
C ASN A 38 3.62 5.80 15.25
N THR A 39 3.56 5.44 16.53
CA THR A 39 4.73 5.53 17.42
C THR A 39 5.80 4.47 17.15
N THR A 40 5.43 3.40 16.45
CA THR A 40 6.24 2.22 16.15
C THR A 40 6.71 2.17 14.69
N GLY A 41 6.15 3.03 13.82
CA GLY A 41 6.43 3.07 12.38
C GLY A 41 6.91 4.42 11.86
N VAL A 42 6.60 4.70 10.58
CA VAL A 42 6.96 5.95 9.88
C VAL A 42 5.70 6.76 9.58
N GLY A 43 5.77 8.09 9.77
CA GLY A 43 4.66 9.02 9.57
C GLY A 43 3.94 9.42 10.86
N GLU A 44 2.94 10.28 10.75
CA GLU A 44 2.22 10.91 11.87
C GLU A 44 0.88 10.23 12.23
N GLY A 45 0.57 9.10 11.59
CA GLY A 45 -0.70 8.37 11.72
C GLY A 45 -1.81 8.95 10.83
N PHE A 46 -3.06 8.82 11.27
CA PHE A 46 -4.25 9.10 10.47
C PHE A 46 -5.21 10.09 11.12
N ASN A 47 -5.77 10.98 10.31
CA ASN A 47 -6.97 11.72 10.67
C ASN A 47 -8.19 10.80 10.58
N VAL A 48 -9.17 11.02 11.45
CA VAL A 48 -10.34 10.14 11.58
C VAL A 48 -11.62 10.97 11.63
N VAL A 49 -12.61 10.55 10.85
CA VAL A 49 -14.02 10.92 11.05
C VAL A 49 -14.75 9.66 11.50
N ALA A 50 -15.26 9.66 12.74
CA ALA A 50 -16.03 8.58 13.34
C ALA A 50 -17.13 9.15 14.25
N GLY A 51 -18.15 8.34 14.57
CA GLY A 51 -19.22 8.74 15.49
C GLY A 51 -20.45 9.35 14.81
N LEU A 52 -20.49 9.35 13.47
CA LEU A 52 -21.72 9.61 12.73
C LEU A 52 -22.60 8.39 12.85
N VAL A 53 -23.66 8.55 13.63
CA VAL A 53 -24.70 7.56 13.94
C VAL A 53 -24.16 6.13 14.12
N ASN A 54 -23.46 5.93 15.24
CA ASN A 54 -22.90 4.65 15.70
C ASN A 54 -21.75 4.08 14.85
N SER A 55 -21.15 4.85 13.93
CA SER A 55 -19.90 4.43 13.29
C SER A 55 -18.72 4.49 14.26
N THR A 56 -17.78 3.56 14.10
CA THR A 56 -16.54 3.53 14.88
C THR A 56 -15.35 3.30 13.96
N VAL A 57 -14.22 3.86 14.32
CA VAL A 57 -12.91 3.46 13.80
C VAL A 57 -12.09 3.01 14.99
N THR A 58 -11.55 1.81 14.93
CA THR A 58 -10.82 1.20 16.04
C THR A 58 -9.53 0.60 15.55
N GLU A 59 -8.48 0.75 16.33
CA GLU A 59 -7.22 0.06 16.13
C GLU A 59 -7.07 -1.03 17.19
N ALA A 60 -6.94 -2.28 16.74
CA ALA A 60 -6.78 -3.44 17.62
C ALA A 60 -6.28 -4.67 16.85
N ASP A 61 -5.39 -5.42 17.47
CA ASP A 61 -4.75 -6.61 16.89
C ASP A 61 -4.03 -6.32 15.55
N SER A 62 -3.22 -5.27 15.51
CA SER A 62 -2.40 -4.89 14.35
C SER A 62 -3.23 -4.63 13.08
N LYS A 63 -4.34 -3.91 13.25
CA LYS A 63 -5.22 -3.47 12.17
C LYS A 63 -6.06 -2.27 12.60
N VAL A 64 -6.41 -1.45 11.62
CA VAL A 64 -7.50 -0.49 11.73
C VAL A 64 -8.77 -1.13 11.18
N THR A 65 -9.89 -0.94 11.90
CA THR A 65 -11.22 -1.38 11.48
C THR A 65 -12.16 -0.18 11.40
N LEU A 66 -12.70 0.07 10.21
CA LEU A 66 -13.80 0.99 9.98
C LEU A 66 -15.09 0.17 10.09
N ASN A 67 -15.99 0.56 11.01
CA ASN A 67 -17.23 -0.13 11.30
C ASN A 67 -18.46 0.79 11.18
N GLY A 68 -19.45 0.38 10.39
CA GLY A 68 -20.69 1.12 10.11
C GLY A 68 -21.94 0.28 10.45
N PRO A 69 -22.24 0.04 11.72
CA PRO A 69 -23.02 -1.13 12.12
C PRO A 69 -24.54 -0.99 12.02
N THR A 70 -25.14 0.14 11.61
CA THR A 70 -26.58 0.31 11.88
C THR A 70 -27.46 0.88 10.75
N HIS A 71 -26.97 1.79 9.91
CA HIS A 71 -27.74 2.36 8.77
C HIS A 71 -26.84 3.32 7.97
N GLY A 72 -27.37 4.01 6.96
CA GLY A 72 -26.62 4.77 5.96
C GLY A 72 -26.13 6.10 6.47
N GLY A 73 -26.49 6.44 7.70
CA GLY A 73 -25.87 7.53 8.44
C GLY A 73 -24.65 7.07 9.23
N SER A 74 -24.41 5.76 9.36
CA SER A 74 -23.18 5.20 9.89
C SER A 74 -22.07 5.36 8.85
N ARG A 75 -21.22 6.36 9.06
CA ARG A 75 -20.15 6.75 8.13
C ARG A 75 -18.86 6.94 8.89
N CYS A 76 -17.77 6.44 8.36
CA CYS A 76 -16.46 6.77 8.90
C CYS A 76 -15.39 6.69 7.82
N SER A 77 -14.31 7.42 8.08
CA SER A 77 -13.15 7.45 7.23
C SER A 77 -11.87 7.63 8.03
N ILE A 78 -10.78 7.21 7.39
CA ILE A 78 -9.42 7.55 7.79
C ILE A 78 -8.70 8.19 6.62
N THR A 79 -7.76 9.07 6.90
CA THR A 79 -6.83 9.63 5.89
C THR A 79 -5.46 9.82 6.52
N SER A 80 -4.40 9.38 5.85
CA SER A 80 -3.04 9.56 6.34
C SER A 80 -2.74 11.05 6.49
N LYS A 81 -2.01 11.43 7.55
CA LYS A 81 -1.61 12.82 7.76
C LYS A 81 -0.52 13.27 6.79
N ASP A 82 0.33 12.33 6.41
CA ASP A 82 1.40 12.49 5.42
C ASP A 82 0.99 11.86 4.09
N GLY A 83 1.50 12.43 2.99
CA GLY A 83 1.24 11.96 1.63
C GLY A 83 2.49 11.99 0.76
N ALA A 84 2.43 11.30 -0.38
CA ALA A 84 3.50 11.32 -1.39
C ALA A 84 3.18 12.32 -2.50
N VAL A 85 4.21 12.98 -3.02
CA VAL A 85 4.12 13.82 -4.21
C VAL A 85 3.74 12.96 -5.41
N LEU A 86 2.81 13.46 -6.22
CA LEU A 86 2.35 12.81 -7.45
C LEU A 86 2.73 13.64 -8.68
N GLY A 87 2.80 12.97 -9.84
CA GLY A 87 2.99 13.63 -11.14
C GLY A 87 4.45 13.84 -11.58
N GLY A 88 5.42 13.72 -10.67
CA GLY A 88 6.85 13.85 -11.00
C GLY A 88 7.62 12.53 -11.02
N VAL A 89 7.27 11.62 -10.11
CA VAL A 89 7.90 10.30 -9.92
C VAL A 89 6.82 9.24 -9.72
N LEU A 90 7.24 7.98 -9.66
CA LEU A 90 6.36 6.90 -9.25
C LEU A 90 6.14 6.95 -7.73
N SER A 91 4.88 6.98 -7.31
CA SER A 91 4.48 6.91 -5.91
C SER A 91 3.56 5.71 -5.70
N ARG A 92 3.87 4.90 -4.69
CA ARG A 92 3.20 3.65 -4.37
C ARG A 92 2.38 3.79 -3.09
N PHE A 93 1.16 3.28 -3.13
CA PHE A 93 0.24 3.22 -2.01
C PHE A 93 -0.19 1.78 -1.81
N GLU A 94 0.19 1.20 -0.67
CA GLU A 94 -0.04 -0.21 -0.35
C GLU A 94 -1.05 -0.28 0.79
N PHE A 95 -2.18 -0.93 0.55
CA PHE A 95 -3.17 -1.28 1.54
C PHE A 95 -3.10 -2.79 1.72
N LEU A 96 -2.42 -3.23 2.78
CA LEU A 96 -2.11 -4.63 3.02
C LEU A 96 -3.08 -5.24 4.02
N GLY A 97 -3.41 -6.51 3.82
CA GLY A 97 -4.29 -7.27 4.71
C GLY A 97 -5.74 -6.77 4.71
N VAL A 98 -6.22 -6.22 3.59
CA VAL A 98 -7.57 -5.67 3.46
C VAL A 98 -8.60 -6.80 3.59
N ARG A 99 -9.50 -6.66 4.56
CA ARG A 99 -10.59 -7.60 4.85
C ARG A 99 -11.92 -6.89 4.91
N PHE A 100 -12.95 -7.65 4.56
CA PHE A 100 -14.30 -7.14 4.50
C PHE A 100 -15.26 -8.01 5.32
N ALA A 101 -15.73 -7.49 6.45
CA ALA A 101 -16.68 -8.21 7.30
C ALA A 101 -18.11 -7.71 7.06
N VAL A 102 -19.07 -8.61 6.86
CA VAL A 102 -20.50 -8.24 6.92
C VAL A 102 -20.87 -7.98 8.38
N GLY A 103 -21.14 -6.71 8.68
CA GLY A 103 -21.48 -6.23 10.01
C GLY A 103 -22.98 -6.27 10.31
N ASN A 104 -23.86 -6.16 9.30
CA ASN A 104 -25.31 -6.18 9.50
C ASN A 104 -26.11 -6.49 8.20
N THR A 105 -27.42 -6.70 8.37
CA THR A 105 -28.42 -6.70 7.30
C THR A 105 -29.43 -5.58 7.56
N GLY A 106 -29.30 -4.44 6.88
CA GLY A 106 -30.22 -3.31 6.96
C GLY A 106 -31.22 -3.25 5.78
N THR A 107 -32.07 -2.22 5.75
CA THR A 107 -33.08 -2.00 4.70
C THR A 107 -32.73 -0.88 3.72
N GLY A 108 -31.58 -0.21 3.90
CA GLY A 108 -31.11 0.86 3.02
C GLY A 108 -30.46 0.34 1.74
N ALA A 109 -30.19 1.24 0.80
CA ALA A 109 -29.57 0.92 -0.49
C ALA A 109 -28.14 1.46 -0.64
N THR A 110 -27.65 2.22 0.36
CA THR A 110 -26.33 2.81 0.27
C THR A 110 -25.25 1.71 0.24
N ALA A 111 -24.33 1.82 -0.72
CA ALA A 111 -23.14 0.98 -0.86
C ALA A 111 -21.98 1.86 -1.31
N ARG A 112 -21.24 2.45 -0.36
CA ARG A 112 -20.14 3.39 -0.59
C ARG A 112 -18.96 2.96 0.26
N ASN A 113 -18.29 1.92 -0.21
CA ASN A 113 -17.08 1.40 0.38
C ASN A 113 -15.94 1.60 -0.62
N CYS A 114 -14.89 2.30 -0.20
CA CYS A 114 -13.72 2.54 -1.03
C CYS A 114 -12.45 2.69 -0.19
N ILE A 115 -11.34 2.45 -0.87
CA ILE A 115 -10.01 2.92 -0.49
C ILE A 115 -9.47 3.77 -1.63
N GLY A 116 -8.45 4.57 -1.38
CA GLY A 116 -7.88 5.39 -2.44
C GLY A 116 -6.79 6.33 -1.98
N VAL A 117 -6.44 7.22 -2.91
CA VAL A 117 -5.44 8.27 -2.74
C VAL A 117 -6.12 9.59 -3.08
N LYS A 118 -6.17 10.52 -2.13
CA LYS A 118 -6.85 11.80 -2.34
C LYS A 118 -5.96 13.00 -2.08
N GLN A 119 -6.36 14.14 -2.64
CA GLN A 119 -5.79 15.43 -2.29
C GLN A 119 -6.14 15.79 -0.84
N GLY A 120 -5.12 16.23 -0.09
CA GLY A 120 -5.25 16.70 1.29
C GLY A 120 -5.41 15.58 2.30
N ASN A 121 -5.09 15.88 3.56
CA ASN A 121 -5.00 14.87 4.62
C ASN A 121 -6.21 14.84 5.56
N ASP A 122 -7.17 15.76 5.41
CA ASP A 122 -8.38 15.76 6.24
C ASP A 122 -9.20 14.48 6.02
N ALA A 123 -9.65 13.87 7.11
CA ALA A 123 -10.68 12.85 7.02
C ALA A 123 -12.01 13.47 6.59
N TRP A 124 -12.85 12.71 5.89
CA TRP A 124 -13.95 13.25 5.10
C TRP A 124 -15.26 12.47 5.29
N ASP A 125 -16.36 13.12 4.95
CA ASP A 125 -17.71 12.56 4.88
C ASP A 125 -18.23 12.70 3.45
N PHE A 126 -18.84 11.64 2.90
CA PHE A 126 -19.37 11.66 1.54
C PHE A 126 -20.48 12.70 1.35
N ASP A 127 -21.18 13.10 2.41
CA ASP A 127 -22.16 14.20 2.31
C ASP A 127 -21.54 15.53 1.87
N ASP A 128 -20.23 15.72 2.10
CA ASP A 128 -19.48 16.89 1.64
C ASP A 128 -18.96 16.73 0.20
N GLY A 129 -19.21 15.57 -0.43
CA GLY A 129 -18.72 15.19 -1.75
C GLY A 129 -17.53 14.23 -1.70
N LEU A 130 -17.23 13.60 -2.84
CA LEU A 130 -16.05 12.75 -2.98
C LEU A 130 -14.83 13.64 -3.26
N PRO A 131 -13.75 13.56 -2.48
CA PRO A 131 -12.56 14.39 -2.73
C PRO A 131 -11.88 14.05 -4.06
N THR A 132 -11.18 15.04 -4.64
CA THR A 132 -10.32 14.84 -5.81
C THR A 132 -9.28 13.77 -5.52
N GLY A 133 -9.19 12.74 -6.37
CA GLY A 133 -8.38 11.57 -6.05
C GLY A 133 -8.58 10.36 -6.95
N PHE A 134 -7.80 9.32 -6.68
CA PHE A 134 -7.92 7.99 -7.25
C PHE A 134 -8.62 7.07 -6.26
N TRP A 135 -9.63 6.35 -6.72
CA TRP A 135 -10.54 5.61 -5.85
C TRP A 135 -10.73 4.18 -6.36
N VAL A 136 -10.52 3.22 -5.47
CA VAL A 136 -10.88 1.81 -5.65
C VAL A 136 -12.20 1.57 -4.95
N GLN A 137 -13.23 1.33 -5.75
CA GLN A 137 -14.58 0.98 -5.31
C GLN A 137 -14.79 -0.53 -5.46
N PHE A 138 -15.25 -1.19 -4.40
CA PHE A 138 -15.42 -2.65 -4.39
C PHE A 138 -16.86 -3.07 -4.67
N GLU A 139 -17.09 -3.71 -5.81
CA GLU A 139 -18.35 -4.40 -6.17
C GLU A 139 -19.65 -3.60 -5.99
N ASN A 140 -19.59 -2.27 -6.09
CA ASN A 140 -20.73 -1.38 -6.00
C ASN A 140 -20.58 -0.21 -6.98
N THR A 141 -21.66 0.51 -7.27
CA THR A 141 -21.64 1.62 -8.25
C THR A 141 -21.97 2.98 -7.68
N SER A 142 -22.25 3.09 -6.39
CA SER A 142 -22.81 4.32 -5.82
C SER A 142 -21.86 5.53 -5.91
N LEU A 143 -20.54 5.31 -5.96
CA LEU A 143 -19.55 6.39 -6.10
C LEU A 143 -19.33 6.84 -7.54
N THR A 144 -19.69 6.01 -8.54
CA THR A 144 -19.52 6.30 -9.97
C THR A 144 -20.79 6.90 -10.60
N THR A 145 -21.90 6.91 -9.86
CA THR A 145 -23.14 7.58 -10.23
C THR A 145 -23.19 9.00 -9.68
N ALA A 146 -23.67 9.95 -10.51
CA ALA A 146 -23.64 11.37 -10.19
C ALA A 146 -24.50 11.76 -8.96
N ASP A 147 -25.58 11.03 -8.69
CA ASP A 147 -26.47 11.28 -7.56
C ASP A 147 -26.12 10.42 -6.33
N GLY A 148 -25.04 9.66 -6.39
CA GLY A 148 -24.63 8.78 -5.32
C GLY A 148 -25.54 7.56 -5.13
N SER A 149 -26.47 7.31 -6.06
CA SER A 149 -27.41 6.19 -6.01
C SER A 149 -26.78 4.92 -6.58
N GLY A 150 -27.03 3.77 -5.97
CA GLY A 150 -26.42 2.54 -6.42
C GLY A 150 -26.68 1.40 -5.47
N GLY A 151 -25.93 0.33 -5.66
CA GLY A 151 -25.96 -0.83 -4.81
C GLY A 151 -24.79 -1.74 -5.15
N TRP A 152 -24.75 -2.89 -4.49
CA TRP A 152 -23.80 -3.94 -4.79
C TRP A 152 -24.17 -4.60 -6.12
N ASN A 153 -23.24 -4.62 -7.07
CA ASN A 153 -23.46 -5.10 -8.43
C ASN A 153 -22.42 -6.13 -8.89
N GLY A 154 -21.47 -6.49 -8.02
CA GLY A 154 -20.39 -7.43 -8.34
C GLY A 154 -19.31 -6.87 -9.28
N THR A 155 -19.29 -5.55 -9.53
CA THR A 155 -18.24 -4.90 -10.34
C THR A 155 -17.47 -3.89 -9.51
N SER A 156 -16.18 -4.10 -9.38
CA SER A 156 -15.24 -3.16 -8.78
C SER A 156 -14.68 -2.22 -9.84
N VAL A 157 -14.31 -1.02 -9.42
CA VAL A 157 -13.87 0.05 -10.31
C VAL A 157 -12.68 0.78 -9.69
N LEU A 158 -11.66 1.03 -10.51
CA LEU A 158 -10.68 2.08 -10.28
C LEU A 158 -11.11 3.29 -11.11
N PHE A 159 -11.28 4.44 -10.47
CA PHE A 159 -11.61 5.68 -11.15
C PHE A 159 -10.89 6.88 -10.53
N TYR A 160 -10.79 7.94 -11.31
CA TYR A 160 -10.32 9.24 -10.85
C TYR A 160 -11.50 10.21 -10.72
N GLU A 161 -11.54 10.96 -9.62
CA GLU A 161 -12.44 12.08 -9.36
C GLU A 161 -11.67 13.39 -9.53
N ALA A 162 -12.09 14.23 -10.48
CA ALA A 162 -11.57 15.59 -10.66
C ALA A 162 -12.23 16.58 -9.70
N ASN A 163 -11.63 17.76 -9.50
CA ASN A 163 -12.18 18.83 -8.64
C ASN A 163 -13.53 19.39 -9.12
N ASP A 164 -13.88 19.18 -10.39
CA ASP A 164 -15.15 19.56 -11.00
C ASP A 164 -16.21 18.45 -10.90
N ASN A 165 -15.91 17.38 -10.16
CA ASN A 165 -16.69 16.14 -9.98
C ASN A 165 -16.79 15.28 -11.25
N THR A 166 -15.92 15.50 -12.24
CA THR A 166 -15.81 14.61 -13.40
C THR A 166 -15.17 13.29 -12.98
N LYS A 167 -15.89 12.18 -13.23
CA LYS A 167 -15.43 10.81 -12.98
C LYS A 167 -14.85 10.20 -14.24
N THR A 168 -13.60 9.76 -14.16
CA THR A 168 -12.93 9.01 -15.23
C THR A 168 -12.68 7.58 -14.76
N VAL A 169 -13.41 6.63 -15.33
CA VAL A 169 -13.17 5.19 -15.07
C VAL A 169 -11.87 4.77 -15.76
N LEU A 170 -10.98 4.18 -14.97
CA LEU A 170 -9.66 3.72 -15.40
C LEU A 170 -9.69 2.21 -15.67
N ALA A 171 -10.26 1.43 -14.74
CA ALA A 171 -10.38 -0.02 -14.87
C ALA A 171 -11.65 -0.56 -14.19
N THR A 172 -12.15 -1.70 -14.68
CA THR A 172 -13.28 -2.42 -14.07
C THR A 172 -13.04 -3.93 -14.05
N TRP A 173 -13.32 -4.57 -12.92
CA TRP A 173 -13.15 -6.02 -12.75
C TRP A 173 -14.21 -6.59 -11.82
N THR A 174 -14.34 -7.90 -11.82
CA THR A 174 -15.06 -8.64 -10.77
C THR A 174 -14.07 -9.49 -10.01
N PHE A 175 -14.39 -9.77 -8.75
CA PHE A 175 -13.70 -10.79 -7.99
C PHE A 175 -14.32 -12.15 -8.28
N ASN A 176 -13.50 -13.20 -8.24
CA ASN A 176 -14.03 -14.56 -8.36
C ASN A 176 -14.65 -15.03 -7.04
N THR A 177 -14.08 -14.61 -5.92
CA THR A 177 -14.44 -15.13 -4.59
C THR A 177 -15.10 -14.08 -3.73
N LEU A 178 -14.55 -12.86 -3.68
CA LEU A 178 -15.20 -11.74 -3.00
C LEU A 178 -16.55 -11.47 -3.68
N ASN A 179 -17.67 -11.72 -3.00
CA ASN A 179 -19.02 -11.49 -3.53
C ASN A 179 -19.98 -11.09 -2.41
N TRP A 180 -20.76 -10.04 -2.61
CA TRP A 180 -21.69 -9.52 -1.60
C TRP A 180 -23.11 -10.05 -1.77
N ASN A 181 -23.48 -11.01 -0.93
CA ASN A 181 -24.87 -11.41 -0.73
C ASN A 181 -25.26 -11.13 0.74
N THR A 182 -26.55 -10.93 1.01
CA THR A 182 -27.06 -10.78 2.38
C THR A 182 -26.62 -11.99 3.24
N GLY A 183 -25.86 -11.74 4.31
CA GLY A 183 -25.38 -12.76 5.24
C GLY A 183 -24.03 -13.43 4.89
N THR A 184 -23.37 -13.06 3.79
CA THR A 184 -22.05 -13.59 3.43
C THR A 184 -20.92 -12.84 4.16
N GLN A 185 -20.23 -13.45 5.11
CA GLN A 185 -19.00 -12.85 5.66
C GLN A 185 -17.79 -13.17 4.77
N ASN A 186 -17.14 -12.16 4.21
CA ASN A 186 -15.94 -12.32 3.38
C ASN A 186 -14.67 -11.94 4.16
N LEU A 187 -14.35 -12.71 5.21
CA LEU A 187 -13.03 -12.62 5.86
C LEU A 187 -11.91 -13.22 4.97
N THR A 188 -12.31 -13.95 3.94
CA THR A 188 -11.46 -14.46 2.86
C THR A 188 -12.15 -14.15 1.53
N PRO A 189 -11.41 -13.71 0.51
CA PRO A 189 -9.96 -13.53 0.50
C PRO A 189 -9.51 -12.31 1.32
N ILE A 190 -8.27 -12.37 1.83
CA ILE A 190 -7.56 -11.22 2.40
C ILE A 190 -6.81 -10.60 1.23
N LEU A 191 -7.01 -9.31 0.96
CA LEU A 191 -6.44 -8.65 -0.21
C LEU A 191 -5.25 -7.78 0.16
N ASP A 192 -4.21 -7.85 -0.67
CA ASP A 192 -3.18 -6.81 -0.71
C ASP A 192 -3.41 -5.98 -1.96
N ILE A 193 -3.58 -4.66 -1.78
CA ILE A 193 -3.96 -3.74 -2.84
C ILE A 193 -2.87 -2.69 -2.96
N ILE A 194 -2.19 -2.69 -4.11
CA ILE A 194 -1.07 -1.80 -4.40
C ILE A 194 -1.49 -0.91 -5.55
N LEU A 195 -1.50 0.40 -5.31
CA LEU A 195 -1.76 1.41 -6.32
C LEU A 195 -0.47 2.21 -6.58
N ASP A 196 0.07 2.01 -7.77
CA ASP A 196 1.22 2.70 -8.30
C ASP A 196 0.75 3.85 -9.20
N LEU A 197 1.11 5.08 -8.84
CA LEU A 197 0.74 6.30 -9.55
C LEU A 197 2.00 6.96 -10.10
N GLY A 198 2.16 6.90 -11.42
CA GLY A 198 3.23 7.57 -12.14
C GLY A 198 2.79 8.92 -12.72
N PRO A 199 3.70 9.63 -13.40
CA PRO A 199 3.38 10.89 -14.08
C PRO A 199 2.28 10.76 -15.15
N ASP A 200 2.33 9.67 -15.92
CA ASP A 200 1.53 9.50 -17.13
C ASP A 200 0.58 8.29 -17.06
N GLY A 201 0.49 7.61 -15.92
CA GLY A 201 -0.31 6.40 -15.81
C GLY A 201 -0.39 5.83 -14.40
N TYR A 202 -1.02 4.67 -14.32
CA TYR A 202 -1.29 3.96 -13.09
C TYR A 202 -1.08 2.45 -13.27
N GLU A 203 -0.89 1.77 -12.15
CA GLU A 203 -0.96 0.32 -12.04
C GLU A 203 -1.64 -0.04 -10.73
N LEU A 204 -2.63 -0.94 -10.80
CA LEU A 204 -3.36 -1.49 -9.67
C LEU A 204 -3.10 -2.99 -9.62
N THR A 205 -2.36 -3.42 -8.60
CA THR A 205 -2.13 -4.83 -8.30
C THR A 205 -3.03 -5.23 -7.15
N ILE A 206 -3.70 -6.38 -7.29
CA ILE A 206 -4.55 -6.95 -6.26
C ILE A 206 -4.16 -8.41 -6.08
N GLU A 207 -3.69 -8.76 -4.89
CA GLU A 207 -3.38 -10.14 -4.51
C GLU A 207 -4.44 -10.68 -3.55
N GLY A 208 -4.43 -12.00 -3.33
CA GLY A 208 -5.35 -12.69 -2.42
C GLY A 208 -6.66 -13.21 -3.03
N ASP A 209 -7.13 -12.62 -4.14
CA ASP A 209 -8.20 -13.19 -4.98
C ASP A 209 -7.80 -13.17 -6.45
N THR A 210 -8.46 -14.00 -7.25
CA THR A 210 -8.37 -13.89 -8.70
C THR A 210 -9.39 -12.85 -9.19
N VAL A 211 -8.92 -11.92 -10.02
CA VAL A 211 -9.75 -10.90 -10.66
C VAL A 211 -10.10 -11.32 -12.09
N THR A 212 -11.37 -11.19 -12.44
CA THR A 212 -11.85 -11.29 -13.83
C THR A 212 -12.06 -9.89 -14.37
N LEU A 213 -11.32 -9.52 -15.41
CA LEU A 213 -11.42 -8.18 -15.99
C LEU A 213 -12.65 -8.05 -16.89
N LEU A 214 -13.50 -7.05 -16.65
CA LEU A 214 -14.69 -6.78 -17.47
C LEU A 214 -14.44 -5.72 -18.55
N SER A 215 -13.65 -4.68 -18.24
CA SER A 215 -13.20 -3.67 -19.20
C SER A 215 -12.05 -2.80 -18.63
N GLY A 216 -11.22 -2.24 -19.51
CA GLY A 216 -10.03 -1.45 -19.14
C GLY A 216 -8.77 -2.31 -19.02
N SER A 217 -7.76 -1.79 -18.35
CA SER A 217 -6.55 -2.54 -17.96
C SER A 217 -6.21 -2.16 -16.52
N LEU A 218 -5.76 -3.11 -15.70
CA LEU A 218 -5.37 -2.80 -14.32
C LEU A 218 -4.10 -1.95 -14.24
N SER A 219 -3.33 -1.89 -15.33
CA SER A 219 -2.30 -0.89 -15.57
C SER A 219 -2.53 -0.16 -16.89
N GLY A 220 -2.27 1.14 -16.93
CA GLY A 220 -2.52 1.92 -18.13
C GLY A 220 -2.02 3.35 -18.06
N SER A 221 -1.89 3.97 -19.22
CA SER A 221 -1.67 5.41 -19.31
C SER A 221 -2.95 6.18 -19.03
N PHE A 222 -2.82 7.39 -18.52
CA PHE A 222 -3.96 8.29 -18.39
C PHE A 222 -4.54 8.64 -19.77
N PRO A 223 -5.89 8.70 -19.90
CA PRO A 223 -6.53 9.04 -21.17
C PRO A 223 -6.10 10.41 -21.71
N GLU A 224 -6.22 10.62 -23.02
CA GLU A 224 -5.97 11.94 -23.62
C GLU A 224 -6.89 13.01 -22.99
N GLY A 225 -6.31 14.16 -22.64
CA GLY A 225 -7.03 15.25 -21.97
C GLY A 225 -7.23 15.04 -20.46
N PHE A 226 -6.77 13.92 -19.90
CA PHE A 226 -6.71 13.72 -18.46
C PHE A 226 -5.69 14.67 -17.83
N THR A 227 -6.06 15.30 -16.72
CA THR A 227 -5.15 16.10 -15.90
C THR A 227 -5.25 15.58 -14.47
N ASN A 228 -4.16 14.99 -13.96
CA ASN A 228 -4.06 14.69 -12.53
C ASN A 228 -3.88 16.03 -11.80
N GLU A 229 -4.85 16.37 -10.96
CA GLU A 229 -4.83 17.59 -10.16
C GLU A 229 -4.26 17.34 -8.76
N VAL A 230 -4.11 16.07 -8.36
CA VAL A 230 -3.54 15.68 -7.08
C VAL A 230 -2.03 15.87 -7.12
N THR A 231 -1.53 16.85 -6.39
CA THR A 231 -0.08 17.13 -6.27
C THR A 231 0.58 16.36 -5.13
N GLU A 232 -0.19 16.08 -4.07
CA GLU A 232 0.22 15.31 -2.90
C GLU A 232 -0.93 14.38 -2.53
N GLY A 233 -0.69 13.08 -2.62
CA GLY A 233 -1.67 12.03 -2.40
C GLY A 233 -1.57 11.47 -0.98
N CYS A 234 -2.67 11.52 -0.23
CA CYS A 234 -2.81 10.87 1.08
C CYS A 234 -3.64 9.60 0.94
N ALA A 235 -3.22 8.51 1.59
CA ALA A 235 -3.96 7.26 1.61
C ALA A 235 -5.25 7.42 2.43
N THR A 236 -6.36 6.88 1.94
CA THR A 236 -7.66 7.01 2.60
C THR A 236 -8.50 5.75 2.45
N ALA A 237 -9.37 5.52 3.44
CA ALA A 237 -10.42 4.53 3.39
C ALA A 237 -11.73 5.14 3.92
N TYR A 238 -12.85 4.74 3.33
CA TYR A 238 -14.19 5.22 3.70
C TYR A 238 -15.20 4.08 3.64
N ILE A 239 -16.15 4.09 4.58
CA ILE A 239 -17.31 3.21 4.54
C ILE A 239 -18.62 3.96 4.79
N GLN A 240 -19.64 3.52 4.05
CA GLN A 240 -21.06 3.78 4.29
C GLN A 240 -21.84 2.73 3.52
N SER A 241 -22.33 1.69 4.20
CA SER A 241 -23.14 0.65 3.56
C SER A 241 -24.22 0.09 4.48
N GLU A 242 -25.35 -0.33 3.89
CA GLU A 242 -26.55 -0.70 4.65
C GLU A 242 -27.14 -2.07 4.31
N ASN A 243 -26.92 -2.59 3.11
CA ASN A 243 -27.49 -3.87 2.71
C ASN A 243 -26.70 -4.58 1.60
N PRO A 244 -25.76 -5.48 1.97
CA PRO A 244 -25.23 -5.66 3.33
C PRO A 244 -24.46 -4.43 3.82
N GLY A 245 -24.36 -4.25 5.14
CA GLY A 245 -23.38 -3.35 5.74
C GLY A 245 -22.02 -4.03 5.79
N ILE A 246 -21.04 -3.42 5.13
CA ILE A 246 -19.68 -3.94 4.95
C ILE A 246 -18.71 -3.07 5.74
N ASN A 247 -18.03 -3.70 6.69
CA ASN A 247 -16.90 -3.12 7.40
C ASN A 247 -15.61 -3.40 6.64
N ILE A 248 -14.65 -2.48 6.73
CA ILE A 248 -13.31 -2.65 6.16
C ILE A 248 -12.32 -2.75 7.32
N SER A 249 -11.40 -3.70 7.24
CA SER A 249 -10.21 -3.74 8.09
C SER A 249 -8.95 -3.77 7.24
N ILE A 250 -7.89 -3.11 7.70
CA ILE A 250 -6.61 -2.99 6.98
C ILE A 250 -5.50 -3.23 8.00
N ASP A 251 -4.55 -4.11 7.68
CA ASP A 251 -3.47 -4.48 8.60
C ASP A 251 -2.34 -3.46 8.58
N ARG A 252 -2.00 -2.96 7.39
CA ARG A 252 -0.90 -2.03 7.23
C ARG A 252 -1.13 -1.12 6.04
N ILE A 253 -0.76 0.14 6.18
CA ILE A 253 -0.71 1.09 5.06
C ILE A 253 0.70 1.59 4.89
N ILE A 254 1.22 1.48 3.67
CA ILE A 254 2.54 1.97 3.28
C ILE A 254 2.38 2.99 2.16
N ILE A 255 3.07 4.12 2.28
CA ILE A 255 3.19 5.12 1.23
C ILE A 255 4.67 5.32 0.92
N THR A 256 5.06 5.08 -0.32
CA THR A 256 6.45 5.24 -0.78
C THR A 256 6.50 6.18 -1.98
N GLU A 257 7.37 7.18 -1.92
CA GLU A 257 7.64 8.12 -3.00
C GLU A 257 8.96 7.77 -3.70
N GLY A 258 9.02 8.00 -5.02
CA GLY A 258 10.26 7.86 -5.78
C GLY A 258 10.65 6.41 -6.02
N VAL A 259 9.67 5.52 -6.15
CA VAL A 259 9.89 4.09 -6.35
C VAL A 259 10.67 3.86 -7.65
N THR A 260 11.74 3.08 -7.57
CA THR A 260 12.75 2.94 -8.65
C THR A 260 12.52 1.72 -9.55
N SER A 261 11.69 0.78 -9.12
CA SER A 261 11.21 -0.37 -9.91
C SER A 261 9.70 -0.53 -9.76
N GLY A 262 9.05 -1.20 -10.72
CA GLY A 262 7.61 -1.53 -10.67
C GLY A 262 7.22 -2.35 -9.43
N PRO A 263 5.97 -2.85 -9.33
CA PRO A 263 5.47 -3.57 -8.16
C PRO A 263 6.52 -4.57 -7.66
N TYR A 264 6.75 -4.60 -6.34
CA TYR A 264 7.58 -5.63 -5.73
C TYR A 264 6.96 -6.96 -6.15
N ASP A 265 7.67 -7.68 -7.02
CA ASP A 265 7.29 -9.01 -7.47
C ASP A 265 8.00 -10.01 -6.55
N PRO A 266 7.33 -10.60 -5.54
CA PRO A 266 7.91 -11.67 -4.75
C PRO A 266 8.03 -12.98 -5.54
N THR A 267 7.73 -13.00 -6.86
CA THR A 267 7.96 -14.19 -7.68
C THR A 267 9.44 -14.57 -7.55
N PRO A 268 9.77 -15.76 -7.01
CA PRO A 268 11.12 -16.27 -7.08
C PRO A 268 11.50 -16.25 -8.56
N GLU A 269 12.58 -15.58 -8.93
CA GLU A 269 13.08 -15.64 -10.31
C GLU A 269 13.17 -17.12 -10.69
N ASP A 270 12.28 -17.59 -11.57
CA ASP A 270 12.30 -18.95 -12.13
C ASP A 270 13.36 -19.03 -13.23
N GLY A 271 14.54 -18.50 -12.90
CA GLY A 271 15.78 -18.68 -13.59
C GLY A 271 16.68 -19.49 -12.68
N GLU A 272 17.14 -20.64 -13.16
CA GLU A 272 18.31 -21.31 -12.57
C GLU A 272 19.37 -20.23 -12.27
N PRO A 273 19.78 -20.04 -11.01
CA PRO A 273 20.72 -19.00 -10.67
C PRO A 273 21.94 -19.17 -11.56
N THR A 274 22.30 -18.14 -12.31
CA THR A 274 23.55 -18.17 -13.06
C THR A 274 24.64 -18.21 -11.99
N ALA A 275 25.22 -19.39 -11.80
CA ALA A 275 26.19 -19.61 -10.74
C ALA A 275 27.27 -18.53 -10.81
N GLY A 276 27.37 -17.71 -9.76
CA GLY A 276 28.54 -16.89 -9.52
C GLY A 276 29.78 -17.77 -9.36
N GLU A 277 30.95 -17.15 -9.22
CA GLU A 277 32.21 -17.89 -9.02
C GLU A 277 32.09 -18.88 -7.85
N VAL A 278 32.34 -20.16 -8.14
CA VAL A 278 32.40 -21.22 -7.13
C VAL A 278 33.67 -21.04 -6.31
N PHE A 279 33.52 -20.69 -5.04
CA PHE A 279 34.64 -20.67 -4.10
C PHE A 279 34.92 -22.06 -3.57
N ASP A 280 36.19 -22.48 -3.62
CA ASP A 280 36.64 -23.71 -3.00
C ASP A 280 36.69 -23.54 -1.48
N LEU A 281 35.68 -24.10 -0.79
CA LEU A 281 35.54 -24.09 0.66
C LEU A 281 36.72 -24.78 1.39
N ASN A 282 37.61 -25.48 0.69
CA ASN A 282 38.84 -26.02 1.27
C ASN A 282 39.91 -24.94 1.56
N THR A 283 39.67 -23.68 1.16
CA THR A 283 40.62 -22.56 1.33
C THR A 283 40.05 -21.37 2.10
N ALA A 284 38.78 -21.43 2.54
CA ALA A 284 38.11 -20.35 3.25
C ALA A 284 37.68 -20.80 4.65
N ASP A 285 38.24 -20.18 5.68
CA ASP A 285 37.72 -20.31 7.05
C ASP A 285 36.45 -19.47 7.17
N VAL A 286 35.30 -20.09 6.98
CA VAL A 286 33.99 -19.47 7.21
C VAL A 286 33.48 -19.90 8.58
N THR A 287 33.49 -18.98 9.56
CA THR A 287 32.81 -19.19 10.84
C THR A 287 31.44 -18.54 10.79
N LEU A 288 30.37 -19.34 10.78
CA LEU A 288 28.99 -18.86 10.91
C LEU A 288 28.61 -18.91 12.40
N GLY A 289 28.25 -17.76 12.96
CA GLY A 289 27.68 -17.67 14.31
C GLY A 289 26.22 -17.24 14.25
N TRP A 290 25.37 -17.88 15.03
CA TRP A 290 23.98 -17.48 15.28
C TRP A 290 23.83 -16.99 16.71
N LYS A 291 23.06 -15.90 16.91
CA LYS A 291 22.61 -15.46 18.23
C LYS A 291 21.09 -15.52 18.23
N GLY A 292 20.52 -16.49 18.95
CA GLY A 292 19.08 -16.54 19.17
C GLY A 292 18.64 -15.32 19.99
N GLY A 293 17.65 -14.59 19.51
CA GLY A 293 16.92 -13.62 20.33
C GLY A 293 16.20 -14.35 21.46
N LYS A 294 15.96 -13.67 22.58
CA LYS A 294 15.19 -14.25 23.69
C LYS A 294 13.72 -14.36 23.26
N ASP A 295 13.23 -15.58 23.12
CA ASP A 295 11.84 -15.90 22.81
C ASP A 295 10.93 -15.39 23.96
N PRO A 296 9.86 -14.61 23.67
CA PRO A 296 8.90 -14.17 24.69
C PRO A 296 8.01 -15.28 25.24
N GLN A 297 7.94 -16.46 24.60
CA GLN A 297 7.15 -17.58 25.07
C GLN A 297 7.93 -18.89 24.99
N ASP A 298 8.55 -19.26 26.11
CA ASP A 298 9.08 -20.61 26.33
C ASP A 298 7.98 -21.64 26.05
N VAL A 299 8.03 -22.29 24.88
CA VAL A 299 7.69 -23.69 24.58
C VAL A 299 7.38 -23.80 23.08
N TYR A 300 8.39 -24.06 22.26
CA TYR A 300 8.40 -25.14 21.26
C TYR A 300 9.86 -25.43 20.88
N PRO A 301 10.29 -26.71 20.83
CA PRO A 301 11.61 -27.05 20.32
C PRO A 301 11.66 -26.69 18.82
N ILE A 302 12.64 -25.86 18.45
CA ILE A 302 12.99 -25.58 17.06
C ILE A 302 13.20 -26.91 16.35
N ASP A 303 12.33 -27.22 15.38
CA ASP A 303 12.54 -28.31 14.44
C ASP A 303 13.66 -27.89 13.47
N PRO A 304 14.82 -28.56 13.44
CA PRO A 304 15.92 -28.21 12.56
C PRO A 304 15.66 -28.56 11.08
N ALA A 305 14.47 -29.04 10.72
CA ALA A 305 14.10 -29.38 9.35
C ALA A 305 13.56 -28.20 8.52
N ILE A 306 13.90 -26.96 8.84
CA ILE A 306 13.66 -25.83 7.94
C ILE A 306 14.76 -25.83 6.87
N HIS A 307 14.48 -26.53 5.77
CA HIS A 307 15.28 -26.48 4.56
C HIS A 307 15.11 -25.13 3.87
N GLY A 308 16.25 -24.45 3.63
CA GLY A 308 16.38 -23.41 2.62
C GLY A 308 16.38 -21.99 3.16
N TYR A 309 17.54 -21.51 3.62
CA TYR A 309 17.84 -20.08 3.59
C TYR A 309 19.01 -19.86 2.62
N TYR A 310 18.82 -18.94 1.67
CA TYR A 310 19.91 -18.37 0.88
C TYR A 310 20.51 -17.20 1.68
N ILE A 311 21.81 -17.25 1.96
CA ILE A 311 22.55 -16.14 2.55
C ILE A 311 23.20 -15.35 1.42
N TYR A 312 22.82 -14.09 1.24
CA TYR A 312 23.44 -13.20 0.27
C TYR A 312 24.59 -12.45 0.94
N LEU A 313 25.81 -12.66 0.44
CA LEU A 313 27.00 -11.92 0.87
C LEU A 313 27.40 -10.93 -0.22
N LEU A 314 27.35 -9.64 0.10
CA LEU A 314 27.75 -8.57 -0.82
C LEU A 314 29.29 -8.48 -0.83
N LYS A 315 29.91 -8.62 -2.01
CA LYS A 315 31.34 -8.39 -2.19
C LYS A 315 31.62 -6.89 -2.24
N LEU A 316 32.14 -6.33 -1.16
CA LEU A 316 32.89 -5.07 -1.25
C LEU A 316 34.29 -5.42 -1.76
N THR A 317 34.62 -4.91 -2.96
CA THR A 317 35.97 -5.01 -3.50
C THR A 317 36.95 -4.30 -2.57
N ASP A 318 37.90 -5.08 -2.10
CA ASP A 318 39.11 -4.74 -1.35
C ASP A 318 38.95 -4.63 0.18
N PHE A 319 39.36 -5.74 0.83
CA PHE A 319 39.52 -6.01 2.27
C PHE A 319 38.22 -6.22 3.09
N LEU A 320 37.98 -7.48 3.45
CA LEU A 320 37.02 -7.85 4.48
C LEU A 320 37.72 -7.78 5.85
N ASN A 321 37.42 -6.74 6.62
CA ASN A 321 37.57 -6.73 8.07
C ASN A 321 36.30 -6.07 8.60
N ILE A 322 35.31 -6.89 9.01
CA ILE A 322 34.16 -6.39 9.76
C ILE A 322 34.41 -6.76 11.21
N ASP A 323 35.11 -5.85 11.88
CA ASP A 323 35.26 -5.84 13.33
C ASP A 323 34.22 -4.84 13.86
N LEU A 324 33.13 -5.35 14.44
CA LEU A 324 32.25 -4.56 15.29
C LEU A 324 32.48 -5.06 16.73
N CYS A 325 33.61 -4.64 17.31
CA CYS A 325 33.78 -4.59 18.77
C CYS A 325 32.55 -3.88 19.37
N GLY A 326 31.91 -4.35 20.44
CA GLY A 326 32.51 -4.90 21.66
C GLY A 326 32.67 -3.76 22.66
N ASP A 327 31.76 -3.63 23.62
CA ASP A 327 32.12 -3.80 25.04
C ASP A 327 30.93 -3.61 26.01
N GLN A 328 30.92 -4.54 26.96
CA GLN A 328 30.14 -4.71 28.21
C GLN A 328 28.72 -5.27 28.12
#